data_AF-A0A2E7M5Z4-F1
#
_entry.id   AF-A0A2E7M5Z4-F1
#
_cell.length_a   1.000
_cell.length_b   1.000
_cell.length_c   1.000
_cell.angle_alpha   90.00
_cell.angle_beta   90.00
_cell.angle_gamma   90.00
#
_symmetry.space_group_name_H-M   'P 1'
#
loop_
_entity.id
_entity.type
_entity.pdbx_description
1 polymer ?
#
loop_
_entity_poly.entity_id
_entity_poly.type
_entity_poly.pdbx_seq_one_letter_code
_entity_poly.pdbx_strand_id
1 'polypeptide(L)'
;MHIIASLVEQGFVPYAFGSRANLDLLADRPFGIDLLKLPADDPANLPFHHFINRLNGLAYGGRDMGMPAWVQIDCGILPSAFLGFAVPADRLPERLKWQLAISSYDSLVPISEAISIPTAQNGRWMSYSMSTVIPSQQIGYASKLLSLRAYGCSSTLGVAQFDNYALRIHTRFGALELVEPHVPYHTCTVNSFVYACDLQSGKVLDTLERGDVVQVDREATFMLAAKDTEKMQDMAQRVAAGECRYWLLPPGAVRTDEGIRNPIYEEHLG
;
A
#
# COMPACT_ATOMS: atom_id res chain seq x y z
N MET A 1 -9.63 -19.29 -2.75
CA MET A 1 -10.37 -18.73 -1.60
C MET A 1 -10.43 -17.23 -1.80
N HIS A 2 -11.63 -16.66 -1.84
CA HIS A 2 -11.85 -15.22 -2.05
C HIS A 2 -11.49 -14.44 -0.78
N ILE A 3 -10.33 -13.76 -0.76
CA ILE A 3 -9.79 -13.16 0.48
C ILE A 3 -10.69 -12.06 1.05
N ILE A 4 -11.28 -11.21 0.20
CA ILE A 4 -12.13 -10.10 0.64
C ILE A 4 -13.43 -10.65 1.22
N ALA A 5 -14.12 -11.53 0.50
CA ALA A 5 -15.35 -12.16 0.96
C ALA A 5 -15.14 -12.93 2.29
N SER A 6 -14.03 -13.66 2.41
CA SER A 6 -13.69 -14.38 3.63
C SER A 6 -13.49 -13.46 4.84
N LEU A 7 -12.91 -12.27 4.66
CA LEU A 7 -12.81 -11.28 5.74
C LEU A 7 -14.19 -10.72 6.12
N VAL A 8 -15.05 -10.47 5.16
CA VAL A 8 -16.43 -10.01 5.43
C VAL A 8 -17.22 -11.06 6.23
N GLU A 9 -17.09 -12.34 5.87
CA GLU A 9 -17.71 -13.45 6.63
C GLU A 9 -17.19 -13.55 8.06
N GLN A 10 -15.93 -13.19 8.29
CA GLN A 10 -15.33 -13.07 9.63
C GLN A 10 -15.75 -11.77 10.36
N GLY A 11 -16.64 -10.97 9.76
CA GLY A 11 -17.20 -9.76 10.32
C GLY A 11 -16.29 -8.53 10.22
N PHE A 12 -15.29 -8.54 9.34
CA PHE A 12 -14.56 -7.31 8.99
C PHE A 12 -15.43 -6.46 8.07
N VAL A 13 -15.53 -5.16 8.32
CA VAL A 13 -16.37 -4.23 7.57
C VAL A 13 -15.50 -3.44 6.59
N PRO A 14 -15.61 -3.65 5.27
CA PRO A 14 -14.94 -2.83 4.27
C PRO A 14 -15.46 -1.39 4.34
N TYR A 15 -14.56 -0.42 4.30
CA TYR A 15 -14.94 0.99 4.35
C TYR A 15 -14.17 1.81 3.30
N ALA A 16 -14.74 2.98 2.99
CA ALA A 16 -14.05 4.08 2.32
C ALA A 16 -14.31 5.39 3.09
N PHE A 17 -13.26 6.12 3.43
CA PHE A 17 -13.32 7.37 4.18
C PHE A 17 -12.67 8.50 3.37
N GLY A 18 -13.44 9.51 2.96
CA GLY A 18 -12.96 10.54 2.04
C GLY A 18 -13.97 11.68 1.85
N SER A 19 -13.67 12.62 0.95
CA SER A 19 -14.64 13.64 0.55
C SER A 19 -15.83 12.99 -0.18
N ARG A 20 -17.04 13.56 -0.09
CA ARG A 20 -18.22 13.01 -0.79
C ARG A 20 -17.97 12.84 -2.29
N ALA A 21 -17.40 13.87 -2.92
CA ALA A 21 -17.07 13.85 -4.33
C ALA A 21 -16.15 12.67 -4.70
N ASN A 22 -15.14 12.36 -3.88
CA ASN A 22 -14.27 11.22 -4.14
C ASN A 22 -14.99 9.89 -3.87
N LEU A 23 -15.78 9.81 -2.80
CA LEU A 23 -16.52 8.61 -2.44
C LEU A 23 -17.55 8.24 -3.52
N ASP A 24 -18.18 9.21 -4.17
CA ASP A 24 -19.14 8.99 -5.26
C ASP A 24 -18.48 8.44 -6.54
N LEU A 25 -17.17 8.66 -6.71
CA LEU A 25 -16.39 8.16 -7.85
C LEU A 25 -15.81 6.75 -7.61
N LEU A 26 -15.76 6.28 -6.37
CA LEU A 26 -15.32 4.92 -6.06
C LEU A 26 -16.38 3.90 -6.47
N ALA A 27 -15.92 2.75 -6.98
CA ALA A 27 -16.80 1.61 -7.20
C ALA A 27 -17.55 1.26 -5.91
N ASP A 28 -18.88 1.15 -5.98
CA ASP A 28 -19.71 0.83 -4.80
C ASP A 28 -19.43 -0.57 -4.27
N ARG A 29 -19.10 -1.50 -5.17
CA ARG A 29 -18.98 -2.93 -4.90
C ARG A 29 -17.69 -3.54 -5.47
N PRO A 30 -16.49 -3.13 -5.01
CA PRO A 30 -15.25 -3.78 -5.40
C PRO A 30 -15.33 -5.28 -5.08
N PHE A 31 -15.06 -6.13 -6.07
CA PHE A 31 -15.23 -7.59 -5.97
C PHE A 31 -16.64 -8.04 -5.55
N GLY A 32 -17.67 -7.23 -5.81
CA GLY A 32 -19.06 -7.53 -5.45
C GLY A 32 -19.41 -7.23 -4.00
N ILE A 33 -18.47 -6.70 -3.20
CA ILE A 33 -18.62 -6.43 -1.76
C ILE A 33 -18.91 -4.95 -1.52
N ASP A 34 -19.97 -4.66 -0.76
CA ASP A 34 -20.37 -3.29 -0.44
C ASP A 34 -19.32 -2.56 0.41
N LEU A 35 -19.04 -1.30 0.08
CA LEU A 35 -18.21 -0.40 0.89
C LEU A 35 -19.06 0.48 1.81
N LEU A 36 -18.73 0.51 3.11
CA LEU A 36 -19.22 1.54 4.00
C LEU A 36 -18.55 2.89 3.66
N LYS A 37 -19.27 3.77 2.95
CA LYS A 37 -18.80 5.11 2.57
C LYS A 37 -19.01 6.09 3.73
N LEU A 38 -17.92 6.61 4.29
CA LEU A 38 -17.86 7.50 5.44
C LEU A 38 -17.38 8.89 5.00
N PRO A 39 -18.27 9.85 4.78
CA PRO A 39 -17.89 11.17 4.31
C PRO A 39 -17.16 11.95 5.41
N ALA A 40 -16.00 12.51 5.06
CA ALA A 40 -15.12 13.20 5.98
C ALA A 40 -15.65 14.57 6.44
N ASP A 41 -16.64 15.13 5.73
CA ASP A 41 -17.31 16.39 6.08
C ASP A 41 -18.40 16.23 7.15
N ASP A 42 -18.75 14.99 7.50
CA ASP A 42 -19.73 14.69 8.54
C ASP A 42 -19.05 14.67 9.92
N PRO A 43 -19.43 15.57 10.86
CA PRO A 43 -18.86 15.60 12.20
C PRO A 43 -19.02 14.28 12.97
N ALA A 44 -20.02 13.46 12.65
CA ALA A 44 -20.21 12.15 13.27
C ALA A 44 -19.04 11.18 12.97
N ASN A 45 -18.30 11.40 11.88
CA ASN A 45 -17.16 10.58 11.47
C ASN A 45 -15.82 11.08 12.03
N LEU A 46 -15.79 12.15 12.83
CA LEU A 46 -14.56 12.70 13.41
C LEU A 46 -13.77 11.66 14.26
N PRO A 47 -14.40 10.79 15.08
CA PRO A 47 -13.66 9.73 15.76
C PRO A 47 -12.94 8.79 14.77
N PHE A 48 -13.59 8.45 13.66
CA PHE A 48 -13.03 7.56 12.62
C PHE A 48 -11.80 8.18 11.96
N HIS A 49 -11.84 9.48 11.66
CA HIS A 49 -10.70 10.26 11.19
C HIS A 49 -9.50 10.14 12.14
N HIS A 50 -9.72 10.35 13.44
CA HIS A 50 -8.67 10.25 14.45
C HIS A 50 -8.10 8.82 14.57
N PHE A 51 -8.93 7.79 14.40
CA PHE A 51 -8.44 6.42 14.41
C PHE A 51 -7.57 6.10 13.18
N ILE A 52 -7.93 6.54 11.97
CA ILE A 52 -7.07 6.38 10.78
C ILE A 52 -5.71 7.05 11.00
N ASN A 53 -5.70 8.26 11.58
CA ASN A 53 -4.49 9.01 11.87
C ASN A 53 -3.58 8.27 12.87
N ARG A 54 -4.17 7.82 13.99
CA ARG A 54 -3.46 7.04 15.02
C ARG A 54 -2.92 5.72 14.47
N LEU A 55 -3.73 5.03 13.66
CA LEU A 55 -3.34 3.79 13.01
C LEU A 55 -2.12 3.97 12.11
N ASN A 56 -2.09 5.04 11.31
CA ASN A 56 -0.92 5.42 10.52
C ASN A 56 0.32 5.63 11.40
N GLY A 57 0.19 6.40 12.49
CA GLY A 57 1.27 6.63 13.44
C GLY A 57 1.80 5.35 14.10
N LEU A 58 0.92 4.38 14.39
CA LEU A 58 1.31 3.08 14.93
C LEU A 58 2.06 2.21 13.90
N ALA A 59 1.67 2.28 12.63
CA ALA A 59 2.25 1.45 11.58
C ALA A 59 3.64 1.94 11.11
N TYR A 60 3.86 3.24 11.08
CA TYR A 60 5.07 3.85 10.51
C TYR A 60 6.07 4.37 11.56
N GLY A 61 5.98 3.90 12.81
CA GLY A 61 7.06 4.08 13.78
C GLY A 61 7.01 5.35 14.63
N GLY A 62 5.82 5.91 14.89
CA GLY A 62 5.63 6.97 15.87
C GLY A 62 5.67 8.39 15.30
N ARG A 63 6.09 9.39 16.11
CA ARG A 63 5.87 10.83 15.85
C ARG A 63 6.50 11.35 14.55
N ASP A 64 7.57 10.73 14.04
CA ASP A 64 8.36 11.30 12.94
C ASP A 64 7.80 10.96 11.54
N MET A 65 6.99 9.89 11.43
CA MET A 65 6.31 9.51 10.17
C MET A 65 4.79 9.36 10.33
N GLY A 66 4.24 9.74 11.49
CA GLY A 66 2.79 9.89 11.65
C GLY A 66 2.30 11.04 10.77
N MET A 67 1.23 10.80 10.01
CA MET A 67 0.65 11.79 9.10
C MET A 67 -0.01 12.93 9.91
N PRO A 68 0.47 14.19 9.83
CA PRO A 68 -0.24 15.32 10.43
C PRO A 68 -1.66 15.46 9.87
N ALA A 69 -2.59 15.99 10.65
CA ALA A 69 -4.00 16.12 10.21
C ALA A 69 -4.15 16.92 8.91
N TRP A 70 -3.36 17.98 8.71
CA TRP A 70 -3.36 18.74 7.46
C TRP A 70 -2.90 17.89 6.26
N VAL A 71 -1.90 17.01 6.45
CA VAL A 71 -1.45 16.08 5.38
C VAL A 71 -2.55 15.07 5.08
N GLN A 72 -3.24 14.55 6.10
CA GLN A 72 -4.36 13.63 5.90
C GLN A 72 -5.47 14.25 5.06
N ILE A 73 -5.78 15.54 5.28
CA ILE A 73 -6.78 16.26 4.51
C ILE A 73 -6.26 16.60 3.11
N ASP A 74 -5.20 17.39 3.03
CA ASP A 74 -4.71 18.01 1.79
C ASP A 74 -4.11 17.00 0.83
N CYS A 75 -3.39 16.01 1.37
CA CYS A 75 -2.73 15.00 0.57
C CYS A 75 -3.51 13.69 0.50
N GLY A 76 -4.41 13.38 1.44
CA GLY A 76 -5.17 12.12 1.44
C GLY A 76 -6.63 12.27 1.00
N ILE A 77 -7.44 12.96 1.80
CA ILE A 77 -8.91 13.04 1.68
C ILE A 77 -9.37 13.89 0.49
N LEU A 78 -8.70 15.01 0.23
CA LEU A 78 -9.05 15.90 -0.87
C LEU A 78 -8.75 15.29 -2.25
N PRO A 79 -7.57 14.68 -2.48
CA PRO A 79 -7.27 14.08 -3.78
C PRO A 79 -7.72 12.61 -3.91
N SER A 80 -8.15 11.96 -2.82
CA SER A 80 -8.54 10.55 -2.80
C SER A 80 -9.46 10.19 -1.60
N ALA A 81 -9.41 8.95 -1.13
CA ALA A 81 -10.11 8.41 0.03
C ALA A 81 -9.30 7.28 0.68
N PHE A 82 -9.35 7.08 1.98
CA PHE A 82 -8.76 5.92 2.64
C PHE A 82 -9.69 4.72 2.54
N LEU A 83 -9.20 3.55 2.15
CA LEU A 83 -9.99 2.32 2.12
C LEU A 83 -9.36 1.23 2.97
N GLY A 84 -10.16 0.37 3.57
CA GLY A 84 -9.64 -0.75 4.35
C GLY A 84 -10.74 -1.50 5.07
N PHE A 85 -10.38 -2.06 6.22
CA PHE A 85 -11.31 -2.81 7.07
C PHE A 85 -11.42 -2.18 8.44
N ALA A 86 -12.65 -2.19 8.95
CA ALA A 86 -13.00 -1.81 10.30
C ALA A 86 -13.63 -2.99 11.05
N VAL A 87 -13.64 -2.92 12.38
CA VAL A 87 -14.37 -3.85 13.25
C VAL A 87 -15.09 -3.09 14.35
N PRO A 88 -16.18 -3.63 14.91
CA PRO A 88 -16.76 -3.13 16.16
C PRO A 88 -15.70 -2.97 17.26
N ALA A 89 -15.77 -1.86 18.00
CA ALA A 89 -14.78 -1.55 19.03
C ALA A 89 -14.66 -2.66 20.09
N ASP A 90 -15.76 -3.31 20.46
CA ASP A 90 -15.79 -4.40 21.45
C ASP A 90 -14.99 -5.65 21.04
N ARG A 91 -14.80 -5.87 19.74
CA ARG A 91 -13.99 -6.97 19.19
C ARG A 91 -12.49 -6.69 19.21
N LEU A 92 -12.07 -5.47 19.51
CA LEU A 92 -10.65 -5.15 19.61
C LEU A 92 -10.04 -5.68 20.92
N PRO A 93 -8.83 -6.26 20.88
CA PRO A 93 -8.05 -6.51 22.09
C PRO A 93 -7.84 -5.22 22.90
N GLU A 94 -7.89 -5.30 24.23
CA GLU A 94 -7.71 -4.15 25.13
C GLU A 94 -6.42 -3.36 24.87
N ARG A 95 -5.34 -4.07 24.49
CA ARG A 95 -4.08 -3.42 24.10
C ARG A 95 -4.27 -2.50 22.89
N LEU A 96 -5.00 -2.93 21.86
CA LEU A 96 -5.27 -2.11 20.68
C LEU A 96 -6.22 -0.95 21.01
N LYS A 97 -7.24 -1.18 21.86
CA LYS A 97 -8.10 -0.09 22.35
C LYS A 97 -7.29 1.00 23.04
N TRP A 98 -6.36 0.62 23.91
CA TRP A 98 -5.46 1.56 24.57
C TRP A 98 -4.56 2.30 23.58
N GLN A 99 -3.93 1.60 22.62
CA GLN A 99 -3.07 2.22 21.61
C GLN A 99 -3.82 3.19 20.68
N LEU A 100 -5.08 2.89 20.37
CA LEU A 100 -5.96 3.76 19.60
C LEU A 100 -6.68 4.80 20.46
N ALA A 101 -6.42 4.82 21.78
CA ALA A 101 -7.07 5.67 22.78
C ALA A 101 -8.60 5.67 22.65
N ILE A 102 -9.17 4.47 22.66
CA ILE A 102 -10.60 4.16 22.73
C ILE A 102 -10.95 3.99 24.22
N SER A 103 -11.83 4.86 24.73
CA SER A 103 -12.33 4.79 26.11
C SER A 103 -13.80 4.36 26.18
N SER A 104 -14.67 5.09 25.50
CA SER A 104 -16.13 4.90 25.52
C SER A 104 -16.74 4.81 24.11
N TYR A 105 -15.91 4.64 23.08
CA TYR A 105 -16.38 4.52 21.71
C TYR A 105 -16.82 3.08 21.45
N ASP A 106 -18.06 2.89 20.99
CA ASP A 106 -18.75 1.61 20.85
C ASP A 106 -19.11 1.25 19.40
N SER A 107 -18.65 2.04 18.44
CA SER A 107 -18.93 1.84 17.01
C SER A 107 -17.71 1.25 16.27
N LEU A 108 -17.68 1.37 14.94
CA LEU A 108 -16.65 0.78 14.07
C LEU A 108 -15.32 1.53 14.18
N VAL A 109 -14.24 0.76 14.31
CA VAL A 109 -12.87 1.26 14.40
C VAL A 109 -12.08 0.73 13.20
N PRO A 110 -11.42 1.60 12.41
CA PRO A 110 -10.54 1.16 11.35
C PRO A 110 -9.32 0.43 11.93
N ILE A 111 -9.04 -0.76 11.40
CA ILE A 111 -7.90 -1.59 11.82
C ILE A 111 -6.85 -1.76 10.73
N SER A 112 -7.16 -1.26 9.53
CA SER A 112 -6.26 -1.23 8.40
C SER A 112 -6.71 -0.17 7.42
N GLU A 113 -5.77 0.36 6.66
CA GLU A 113 -6.04 1.25 5.55
C GLU A 113 -5.03 1.04 4.42
N ALA A 114 -5.46 1.41 3.23
CA ALA A 114 -4.63 1.68 2.09
C ALA A 114 -5.23 2.86 1.32
N ILE A 115 -4.36 3.63 0.67
CA ILE A 115 -4.76 4.77 -0.15
C ILE A 115 -3.95 4.78 -1.44
N SER A 116 -4.60 5.21 -2.52
CA SER A 116 -3.93 5.52 -3.77
C SER A 116 -4.43 6.86 -4.30
N ILE A 117 -3.52 7.70 -4.80
CA ILE A 117 -3.84 9.04 -5.31
C ILE A 117 -3.59 9.06 -6.82
N PRO A 118 -4.47 9.68 -7.63
CA PRO A 118 -4.20 9.83 -9.05
C PRO A 118 -2.96 10.71 -9.28
N THR A 119 -2.13 10.33 -10.24
CA THR A 119 -1.00 11.18 -10.65
C THR A 119 -1.39 12.05 -11.86
N ALA A 120 -0.53 13.00 -12.23
CA ALA A 120 -0.70 13.76 -13.48
C ALA A 120 -0.72 12.85 -14.72
N GLN A 121 -0.13 11.65 -14.64
CA GLN A 121 -0.21 10.64 -15.68
C GLN A 121 -1.52 9.86 -15.54
N ASN A 122 -2.37 9.97 -16.56
CA ASN A 122 -3.65 9.26 -16.59
C ASN A 122 -3.48 7.73 -16.44
N GLY A 123 -4.36 7.11 -15.65
CA GLY A 123 -4.32 5.67 -15.37
C GLY A 123 -3.20 5.22 -14.41
N ARG A 124 -2.36 6.13 -13.93
CA ARG A 124 -1.28 5.83 -12.98
C ARG A 124 -1.56 6.45 -11.63
N TRP A 125 -1.48 5.62 -10.59
CA TRP A 125 -1.86 5.97 -9.23
C TRP A 125 -0.68 5.82 -8.28
N MET A 126 -0.43 6.80 -7.42
CA MET A 126 0.57 6.69 -6.37
C MET A 126 -0.05 6.02 -5.14
N SER A 127 0.39 4.80 -4.81
CA SER A 127 -0.03 4.04 -3.64
C SER A 127 1.05 4.13 -2.56
N TYR A 128 0.86 5.03 -1.60
CA TYR A 128 1.89 5.39 -0.62
C TYR A 128 1.59 4.98 0.82
N SER A 129 0.34 4.63 1.16
CA SER A 129 0.03 4.03 2.46
C SER A 129 -0.65 2.67 2.32
N MET A 130 -0.23 1.74 3.17
CA MET A 130 -0.83 0.44 3.41
C MET A 130 -0.43 0.01 4.82
N SER A 131 -1.38 0.00 5.73
CA SER A 131 -1.13 -0.27 7.15
C SER A 131 -2.20 -1.16 7.77
N THR A 132 -1.81 -1.91 8.80
CA THR A 132 -2.72 -2.71 9.63
C THR A 132 -2.17 -2.81 11.04
N VAL A 133 -3.05 -2.77 12.04
CA VAL A 133 -2.71 -3.05 13.45
C VAL A 133 -2.97 -4.51 13.83
N ILE A 134 -3.46 -5.32 12.88
CA ILE A 134 -3.68 -6.77 13.03
C ILE A 134 -2.82 -7.51 11.97
N PRO A 135 -1.57 -7.86 12.31
CA PRO A 135 -0.61 -8.38 11.32
C PRO A 135 -0.88 -9.83 10.87
N SER A 136 -1.58 -10.65 11.66
CA SER A 136 -1.68 -12.11 11.47
C SER A 136 -2.72 -12.58 10.46
N GLN A 137 -3.41 -11.69 9.76
CA GLN A 137 -4.58 -12.04 8.93
C GLN A 137 -4.50 -11.53 7.47
N GLN A 138 -3.31 -11.13 7.00
CA GLN A 138 -3.12 -10.52 5.66
C GLN A 138 -4.01 -9.30 5.38
N ILE A 139 -4.56 -8.66 6.42
CA ILE A 139 -5.53 -7.57 6.28
C ILE A 139 -4.92 -6.38 5.54
N GLY A 140 -3.66 -6.01 5.79
CA GLY A 140 -3.00 -4.94 5.04
C GLY A 140 -2.93 -5.23 3.53
N TYR A 141 -2.64 -6.47 3.16
CA TYR A 141 -2.66 -6.92 1.77
C TYR A 141 -4.07 -6.85 1.17
N ALA A 142 -5.08 -7.31 1.91
CA ALA A 142 -6.48 -7.24 1.50
C ALA A 142 -6.96 -5.79 1.35
N SER A 143 -6.56 -4.87 2.24
CA SER A 143 -6.89 -3.44 2.15
C SER A 143 -6.31 -2.80 0.89
N LYS A 144 -5.06 -3.15 0.53
CA LYS A 144 -4.47 -2.71 -0.72
C LYS A 144 -5.22 -3.27 -1.93
N LEU A 145 -5.57 -4.56 -1.91
CA LEU A 145 -6.31 -5.19 -3.00
C LEU A 145 -7.69 -4.52 -3.20
N LEU A 146 -8.42 -4.30 -2.10
CA LEU A 146 -9.70 -3.62 -2.05
C LEU A 146 -9.59 -2.19 -2.59
N SER A 147 -8.61 -1.42 -2.13
CA SER A 147 -8.43 -0.02 -2.51
C SER A 147 -8.14 0.10 -4.00
N LEU A 148 -7.17 -0.65 -4.53
CA LEU A 148 -6.82 -0.64 -5.95
C LEU A 148 -8.00 -1.01 -6.85
N ARG A 149 -8.85 -1.96 -6.42
CA ARG A 149 -10.06 -2.31 -7.16
C ARG A 149 -11.11 -1.21 -7.10
N ALA A 150 -11.32 -0.60 -5.93
CA ALA A 150 -12.31 0.46 -5.75
C ALA A 150 -12.00 1.71 -6.59
N TYR A 151 -10.71 2.05 -6.75
CA TYR A 151 -10.28 3.13 -7.65
C TYR A 151 -10.26 2.76 -9.13
N GLY A 152 -10.34 1.47 -9.47
CA GLY A 152 -10.14 0.99 -10.83
C GLY A 152 -8.70 1.16 -11.34
N CYS A 153 -7.70 0.99 -10.47
CA CYS A 153 -6.30 1.17 -10.84
C CYS A 153 -5.84 0.16 -11.90
N SER A 154 -5.22 0.65 -12.97
CA SER A 154 -4.51 -0.15 -13.97
C SER A 154 -3.00 -0.23 -13.73
N SER A 155 -2.43 0.76 -13.05
CA SER A 155 -1.02 0.80 -12.68
C SER A 155 -0.81 1.62 -11.43
N THR A 156 0.18 1.25 -10.63
CA THR A 156 0.58 1.99 -9.44
C THR A 156 2.03 2.42 -9.49
N LEU A 157 2.33 3.56 -8.87
CA LEU A 157 3.63 3.96 -8.36
C LEU A 157 3.67 3.75 -6.86
N GLY A 158 4.85 3.47 -6.31
CA GLY A 158 5.07 3.48 -4.88
C GLY A 158 6.51 3.85 -4.56
N VAL A 159 6.72 4.27 -3.32
CA VAL A 159 8.04 4.51 -2.75
C VAL A 159 8.29 3.43 -1.71
N ALA A 160 9.48 2.85 -1.71
CA ALA A 160 9.88 1.87 -0.72
C ALA A 160 11.38 1.94 -0.46
N GLN A 161 11.83 1.25 0.59
CA GLN A 161 13.24 1.05 0.90
C GLN A 161 13.63 -0.39 0.59
N PHE A 162 14.83 -0.60 0.06
CA PHE A 162 15.30 -1.95 -0.31
C PHE A 162 15.42 -2.92 0.89
N ASP A 163 15.46 -2.42 2.13
CA ASP A 163 15.48 -3.24 3.35
C ASP A 163 14.09 -3.51 3.95
N ASN A 164 13.02 -3.00 3.32
CA ASN A 164 11.67 -3.11 3.84
C ASN A 164 10.99 -4.44 3.45
N TYR A 165 10.65 -5.27 4.43
CA TYR A 165 9.93 -6.54 4.19
C TYR A 165 8.51 -6.38 3.64
N ALA A 166 7.92 -5.19 3.69
CA ALA A 166 6.67 -4.91 2.98
C ALA A 166 6.81 -5.19 1.48
N LEU A 167 8.02 -5.11 0.90
CA LEU A 167 8.29 -5.49 -0.50
C LEU A 167 7.82 -6.90 -0.86
N ARG A 168 7.74 -7.80 0.13
CA ARG A 168 7.16 -9.15 -0.05
C ARG A 168 5.66 -9.12 -0.34
N ILE A 169 4.95 -8.10 0.14
CA ILE A 169 3.54 -7.85 -0.18
C ILE A 169 3.45 -7.16 -1.54
N HIS A 170 4.26 -6.12 -1.79
CA HIS A 170 4.20 -5.36 -3.03
C HIS A 170 4.49 -6.23 -4.27
N THR A 171 5.48 -7.11 -4.20
CA THR A 171 5.83 -8.02 -5.30
C THR A 171 4.79 -9.13 -5.54
N ARG A 172 3.80 -9.33 -4.65
CA ARG A 172 2.66 -10.23 -4.96
C ARG A 172 1.84 -9.74 -6.14
N PHE A 173 1.83 -8.43 -6.39
CA PHE A 173 1.11 -7.81 -7.51
C PHE A 173 1.86 -7.95 -8.83
N GLY A 174 3.08 -8.50 -8.82
CA GLY A 174 3.93 -8.70 -9.99
C GLY A 174 5.32 -8.13 -9.79
N ALA A 175 6.14 -8.21 -10.84
CA ALA A 175 7.45 -7.56 -10.88
C ALA A 175 7.30 -6.03 -10.78
N LEU A 176 8.12 -5.39 -9.96
CA LEU A 176 8.08 -3.94 -9.74
C LEU A 176 9.16 -3.27 -10.58
N GLU A 177 8.79 -2.51 -11.60
CA GLU A 177 9.75 -1.73 -12.39
C GLU A 177 10.37 -0.65 -11.51
N LEU A 178 11.69 -0.55 -11.45
CA LEU A 178 12.39 0.49 -10.70
C LEU A 178 12.47 1.75 -11.56
N VAL A 179 11.53 2.67 -11.36
CA VAL A 179 11.42 3.93 -12.10
C VAL A 179 12.50 4.92 -11.67
N GLU A 180 12.73 5.03 -10.35
CA GLU A 180 13.85 5.79 -9.80
C GLU A 180 14.57 4.86 -8.80
N PRO A 181 15.63 4.15 -9.24
CA PRO A 181 16.37 3.21 -8.39
C PRO A 181 17.00 3.83 -7.14
N HIS A 182 17.15 5.16 -7.09
CA HIS A 182 17.70 5.89 -5.94
C HIS A 182 17.04 7.27 -5.82
N VAL A 183 16.48 7.55 -4.63
CA VAL A 183 15.72 8.77 -4.33
C VAL A 183 16.35 9.50 -3.14
N PRO A 184 17.35 10.36 -3.37
CA PRO A 184 18.11 10.99 -2.30
C PRO A 184 17.35 12.10 -1.57
N TYR A 185 16.20 12.54 -2.10
CA TYR A 185 15.35 13.57 -1.51
C TYR A 185 14.22 13.00 -0.61
N HIS A 186 14.19 11.69 -0.39
CA HIS A 186 13.27 11.04 0.55
C HIS A 186 13.85 10.98 1.97
N THR A 187 13.02 10.77 3.00
CA THR A 187 13.46 10.70 4.42
C THR A 187 14.55 9.65 4.65
N CYS A 188 14.51 8.52 3.92
CA CYS A 188 15.55 7.48 3.96
C CYS A 188 16.43 7.61 2.70
N THR A 189 17.33 8.59 2.70
CA THR A 189 18.10 9.03 1.51
C THR A 189 18.99 7.95 0.87
N VAL A 190 19.35 6.90 1.61
CA VAL A 190 20.39 5.92 1.20
C VAL A 190 19.86 4.75 0.39
N ASN A 191 18.59 4.37 0.57
CA ASN A 191 18.05 3.13 0.01
C ASN A 191 16.58 3.23 -0.41
N SER A 192 16.03 4.45 -0.50
CA SER A 192 14.69 4.69 -1.03
C SER A 192 14.70 4.67 -2.55
N PHE A 193 13.66 4.10 -3.13
CA PHE A 193 13.45 4.02 -4.57
C PHE A 193 11.97 4.19 -4.92
N VAL A 194 11.69 4.62 -6.15
CA VAL A 194 10.33 4.64 -6.73
C VAL A 194 10.19 3.44 -7.64
N TYR A 195 9.08 2.71 -7.49
CA TYR A 195 8.73 1.61 -8.37
C TYR A 195 7.37 1.80 -9.02
N ALA A 196 7.17 1.11 -10.14
CA ALA A 196 5.88 0.93 -10.78
C ALA A 196 5.44 -0.52 -10.73
N CYS A 197 4.13 -0.74 -10.68
CA CYS A 197 3.51 -2.04 -10.85
C CYS A 197 2.41 -1.93 -11.90
N ASP A 198 2.46 -2.81 -12.90
CA ASP A 198 1.39 -2.96 -13.88
C ASP A 198 0.35 -3.96 -13.35
N LEU A 199 -0.89 -3.52 -13.21
CA LEU A 199 -2.00 -4.34 -12.73
C LEU A 199 -2.78 -5.00 -13.88
N GLN A 200 -2.32 -4.84 -15.12
CA GLN A 200 -2.88 -5.42 -16.34
C GLN A 200 -4.38 -5.13 -16.46
N SER A 201 -4.74 -3.86 -16.28
CA SER A 201 -6.14 -3.39 -16.26
C SER A 201 -7.02 -4.14 -15.25
N GLY A 202 -6.46 -4.50 -14.09
CA GLY A 202 -7.18 -5.12 -12.98
C GLY A 202 -7.14 -6.65 -12.96
N LYS A 203 -6.63 -7.33 -14.00
CA LYS A 203 -6.54 -8.80 -14.05
C LYS A 203 -5.69 -9.38 -12.92
N VAL A 204 -4.62 -8.67 -12.57
CA VAL A 204 -3.77 -9.01 -11.41
C VAL A 204 -4.60 -9.05 -10.14
N LEU A 205 -5.49 -8.07 -9.95
CA LEU A 205 -6.32 -7.97 -8.76
C LEU A 205 -7.32 -9.13 -8.67
N ASP A 206 -7.94 -9.51 -9.80
CA ASP A 206 -8.88 -10.64 -9.84
C ASP A 206 -8.18 -11.97 -9.51
N THR A 207 -6.97 -12.19 -10.02
CA THR A 207 -6.13 -13.37 -9.70
C THR A 207 -5.82 -13.44 -8.22
N LEU A 208 -5.32 -12.34 -7.66
CA LEU A 208 -4.96 -12.23 -6.26
C LEU A 208 -6.16 -12.39 -5.32
N GLU A 209 -7.32 -11.86 -5.71
CA GLU A 209 -8.54 -11.94 -4.91
C GLU A 209 -9.01 -13.39 -4.75
N ARG A 210 -8.89 -14.23 -5.79
CA ARG A 210 -9.18 -15.67 -5.74
C ARG A 210 -8.19 -16.49 -4.91
N GLY A 211 -7.08 -15.87 -4.49
CA GLY A 211 -6.00 -16.51 -3.76
C GLY A 211 -4.96 -17.17 -4.66
N ASP A 212 -4.97 -16.88 -5.96
CA ASP A 212 -3.97 -17.35 -6.90
C ASP A 212 -2.68 -16.51 -6.84
N VAL A 213 -1.62 -16.97 -7.52
CA VAL A 213 -0.32 -16.29 -7.58
C VAL A 213 -0.11 -15.69 -8.97
N VAL A 214 0.27 -14.41 -9.00
CA VAL A 214 0.68 -13.72 -10.23
C VAL A 214 2.01 -14.30 -10.69
N GLN A 215 2.03 -14.87 -11.90
CA GLN A 215 3.24 -15.42 -12.48
C GLN A 215 4.14 -14.30 -13.02
N VAL A 216 5.44 -14.45 -12.78
CA VAL A 216 6.47 -13.53 -13.28
C VAL A 216 7.44 -14.36 -14.11
N ASP A 217 7.44 -14.13 -15.42
CA ASP A 217 8.28 -14.85 -16.39
C ASP A 217 9.63 -14.13 -16.57
N ARG A 218 10.35 -13.96 -15.45
CA ARG A 218 11.68 -13.33 -15.39
C ARG A 218 12.51 -13.98 -14.31
N GLU A 219 13.78 -14.22 -14.60
CA GLU A 219 14.77 -14.65 -13.63
C GLU A 219 15.62 -13.47 -13.18
N ALA A 220 16.10 -13.49 -11.93
CA ALA A 220 16.95 -12.41 -11.43
C ALA A 220 18.33 -12.46 -12.10
N THR A 221 18.76 -11.33 -12.66
CA THR A 221 20.12 -11.14 -13.17
C THR A 221 21.12 -11.03 -12.02
N PHE A 222 20.73 -10.41 -10.90
CA PHE A 222 21.56 -10.30 -9.70
C PHE A 222 20.74 -10.10 -8.42
N MET A 223 21.42 -10.27 -7.28
CA MET A 223 20.86 -10.00 -5.94
C MET A 223 21.42 -8.67 -5.40
N LEU A 224 20.62 -7.61 -5.44
CA LEU A 224 21.00 -6.29 -4.92
C LEU A 224 21.05 -6.30 -3.39
N ALA A 225 22.17 -5.89 -2.79
CA ALA A 225 22.22 -5.63 -1.35
C ALA A 225 21.39 -4.39 -1.01
N ALA A 226 20.58 -4.47 0.04
CA ALA A 226 19.71 -3.37 0.47
C ALA A 226 20.48 -2.12 0.96
N LYS A 227 21.80 -2.21 1.09
CA LYS A 227 22.71 -1.13 1.49
C LYS A 227 23.75 -0.79 0.41
N ASP A 228 23.63 -1.36 -0.79
CA ASP A 228 24.54 -1.10 -1.90
C ASP A 228 24.14 0.20 -2.64
N THR A 229 24.32 1.33 -1.95
CA THR A 229 23.92 2.65 -2.45
C THR A 229 24.69 3.03 -3.72
N GLU A 230 25.95 2.60 -3.87
CA GLU A 230 26.73 2.84 -5.09
C GLU A 230 26.08 2.16 -6.30
N LYS A 231 25.68 0.89 -6.17
CA LYS A 231 24.96 0.20 -7.24
C LYS A 231 23.57 0.80 -7.50
N MET A 232 22.86 1.26 -6.48
CA MET A 232 21.58 1.96 -6.67
C MET A 232 21.74 3.26 -7.45
N GLN A 233 22.82 4.01 -7.22
CA GLN A 233 23.15 5.23 -7.95
C GLN A 233 23.55 4.94 -9.40
N ASP A 234 24.35 3.90 -9.64
CA ASP A 234 24.67 3.42 -11.00
C ASP A 234 23.40 3.03 -11.77
N MET A 235 22.53 2.22 -11.17
CA MET A 235 21.24 1.85 -11.76
C MET A 235 20.41 3.09 -12.09
N ALA A 236 20.38 4.10 -11.22
CA ALA A 236 19.64 5.34 -11.46
C ALA A 236 20.21 6.15 -12.64
N GLN A 237 21.54 6.22 -12.78
CA GLN A 237 22.18 6.88 -13.92
C GLN A 237 21.86 6.17 -15.23
N ARG A 238 21.91 4.84 -15.24
CA ARG A 238 21.62 4.01 -16.43
C ARG A 238 20.15 4.07 -16.85
N VAL A 239 19.22 4.13 -15.88
CA VAL A 239 17.79 4.39 -16.17
C VAL A 239 17.60 5.79 -16.75
N ALA A 240 18.23 6.82 -16.15
CA ALA A 240 18.12 8.20 -16.63
C ALA A 240 18.71 8.40 -18.03
N ALA A 241 19.78 7.66 -18.36
CA ALA A 241 20.39 7.65 -19.69
C ALA A 241 19.59 6.84 -20.73
N GLY A 242 18.57 6.09 -20.30
CA GLY A 242 17.78 5.22 -21.16
C GLY A 242 18.52 3.96 -21.61
N GLU A 243 19.60 3.58 -20.92
CA GLU A 243 20.43 2.42 -21.25
C GLU A 243 19.87 1.11 -20.70
N CYS A 244 19.15 1.18 -19.57
CA CYS A 244 18.65 0.01 -18.87
C CYS A 244 17.29 0.24 -18.23
N ARG A 245 16.55 -0.85 -18.03
CA ARG A 245 15.40 -0.94 -17.15
C ARG A 245 15.62 -2.05 -16.14
N TYR A 246 15.08 -1.86 -14.94
CA TYR A 246 15.24 -2.80 -13.84
C TYR A 246 13.88 -3.19 -13.26
N TRP A 247 13.78 -4.44 -12.80
CA TRP A 247 12.62 -4.91 -12.04
C TRP A 247 13.05 -5.61 -10.76
N LEU A 248 12.42 -5.23 -9.65
CA LEU A 248 12.41 -6.03 -8.43
C LEU A 248 11.42 -7.18 -8.58
N LEU A 249 11.90 -8.40 -8.48
CA LEU A 249 11.10 -9.61 -8.65
C LEU A 249 10.54 -10.12 -7.31
N PRO A 250 9.48 -10.95 -7.32
CA PRO A 250 9.12 -11.76 -6.16
C PRO A 250 10.31 -12.65 -5.73
N PRO A 251 10.49 -12.90 -4.41
CA PRO A 251 9.61 -12.52 -3.31
C PRO A 251 9.88 -11.11 -2.74
N GLY A 252 10.62 -10.23 -3.43
CA GLY A 252 11.08 -8.95 -2.89
C GLY A 252 12.23 -9.12 -1.90
N ALA A 253 12.16 -8.46 -0.74
CA ALA A 253 13.22 -8.49 0.27
C ALA A 253 13.43 -9.90 0.88
N VAL A 254 14.63 -10.45 0.70
CA VAL A 254 15.08 -11.75 1.22
C VAL A 254 16.15 -11.54 2.30
N ARG A 255 16.03 -12.24 3.43
CA ARG A 255 17.10 -12.29 4.44
C ARG A 255 18.13 -13.35 4.05
N THR A 256 19.39 -12.97 4.01
CA THR A 256 20.55 -13.85 3.82
C THR A 256 21.54 -13.65 4.98
N ASP A 257 22.61 -14.46 5.02
CA ASP A 257 23.68 -14.32 6.01
C ASP A 257 24.42 -12.98 5.90
N GLU A 258 24.39 -12.35 4.72
CA GLU A 258 25.04 -11.07 4.42
C GLU A 258 24.11 -9.85 4.60
N GLY A 259 22.86 -10.07 5.04
CA GLY A 259 21.86 -9.02 5.25
C GLY A 259 20.64 -9.17 4.35
N ILE A 260 20.01 -8.05 3.97
CA ILE A 260 18.81 -8.08 3.12
C ILE A 260 19.23 -7.93 1.66
N ARG A 261 18.76 -8.85 0.81
CA ARG A 261 19.03 -8.93 -0.62
C ARG A 261 17.71 -8.90 -1.41
N ASN A 262 17.75 -8.32 -2.60
CA ASN A 262 16.59 -8.14 -3.47
C ASN A 262 16.88 -8.73 -4.86
N PRO A 263 16.03 -9.63 -5.40
CA PRO A 263 16.21 -10.19 -6.73
C PRO A 263 15.88 -9.15 -7.80
N ILE A 264 16.87 -8.74 -8.60
CA ILE A 264 16.72 -7.74 -9.65
C ILE A 264 16.90 -8.40 -11.02
N TYR A 265 15.95 -8.15 -11.92
CA TYR A 265 16.13 -8.37 -13.35
C TYR A 265 16.57 -7.07 -14.03
N GLU A 266 17.56 -7.17 -14.90
CA GLU A 266 18.11 -6.07 -15.71
C GLU A 266 17.83 -6.33 -17.18
N GLU A 267 17.24 -5.34 -17.85
CA GLU A 267 17.02 -5.31 -19.30
C GLU A 267 17.85 -4.18 -19.90
N HIS A 268 18.72 -4.51 -20.87
CA HIS A 268 19.46 -3.52 -21.62
C HIS A 268 18.61 -2.98 -22.78
N LEU A 269 18.56 -1.65 -22.90
CA LEU A 269 17.95 -0.95 -24.01
C LEU A 269 19.08 -0.57 -24.98
N GLY A 270 19.07 -1.19 -26.15
CA GLY A 270 20.10 -1.01 -27.19
C GLY A 270 20.00 0.29 -27.96
#